data_AF-A0A0T5PM38-F1
#
_entry.id   AF-A0A0T5PM38-F1
#
_cell.length_a   1.000
_cell.length_b   1.000
_cell.length_c   1.000
_cell.angle_alpha   90.00
_cell.angle_beta   90.00
_cell.angle_gamma   90.00
#
_symmetry.space_group_name_H-M   'P 1'
#
loop_
_entity.id
_entity.type
_entity.pdbx_description
1 polymer ?
#
loop_
_entity_poly.entity_id
_entity_poly.type
_entity_poly.pdbx_seq_one_letter_code
_entity_poly.pdbx_strand_id
1 'polypeptide(L)'
;MDIKPIKNEADYRAALQEVEQLMLAQPDTAEGEKLDVMVTLIEAYEAKHFPMDLPDPVEAIKFEMERQGLTVKDLEPMIGKSNRVYEILNYKRSLTLKMIWRLHQGLGIPAESLIKPPVNLSN
;
A
#
# COMPACT_ATOMS: atom_id res chain seq x y z
N MET A 1 -12.99 -13.76 29.70
CA MET A 1 -12.53 -13.43 28.34
C MET A 1 -11.16 -14.06 28.16
N ASP A 2 -10.99 -14.98 27.20
CA ASP A 2 -9.70 -15.62 26.91
C ASP A 2 -9.18 -15.03 25.58
N ILE A 3 -8.19 -14.14 25.67
CA ILE A 3 -7.57 -13.47 24.51
C ILE A 3 -6.10 -13.85 24.48
N LYS A 4 -5.62 -14.28 23.31
CA LYS A 4 -4.24 -14.70 23.12
C LYS A 4 -3.46 -13.66 22.32
N PRO A 5 -2.17 -13.41 22.63
CA PRO A 5 -1.33 -12.56 21.81
C PRO A 5 -1.14 -13.14 20.40
N ILE A 6 -1.10 -12.26 19.39
CA ILE A 6 -0.78 -12.64 18.01
C ILE A 6 0.74 -12.62 17.84
N LYS A 7 1.37 -13.79 17.69
CA LYS A 7 2.84 -13.91 17.60
C LYS A 7 3.32 -14.37 16.24
N ASN A 8 2.47 -15.00 15.46
CA ASN A 8 2.78 -15.58 14.16
C ASN A 8 1.56 -15.52 13.22
N GLU A 9 1.76 -15.94 11.98
CA GLU A 9 0.73 -15.90 10.94
C GLU A 9 -0.49 -16.78 11.25
N ALA A 10 -0.31 -17.91 11.94
CA ALA A 10 -1.42 -18.79 12.32
C ALA A 10 -2.32 -18.13 13.37
N ASP A 11 -1.72 -17.49 14.38
CA ASP A 11 -2.46 -16.70 15.38
C ASP A 11 -3.22 -15.55 14.71
N TYR A 12 -2.58 -14.89 13.73
CA TYR A 12 -3.16 -13.77 12.98
C TYR A 12 -4.37 -14.21 12.15
N ARG A 13 -4.27 -15.33 11.42
CA ARG A 13 -5.40 -15.89 10.65
C ARG A 13 -6.54 -16.32 11.55
N ALA A 14 -6.26 -16.91 12.71
CA ALA A 14 -7.28 -17.29 13.68
C ALA A 14 -8.00 -16.04 14.24
N ALA A 15 -7.25 -14.98 14.57
CA ALA A 15 -7.81 -13.73 15.06
C ALA A 15 -8.71 -13.06 14.00
N LEU A 16 -8.33 -13.06 12.72
CA LEU A 16 -9.16 -12.55 11.63
C LEU A 16 -10.50 -13.30 11.52
N GLN A 17 -10.47 -14.63 11.58
CA GLN A 17 -11.70 -15.45 11.54
C GLN A 17 -12.63 -15.15 12.72
N GLU A 18 -12.05 -14.94 13.90
CA GLU A 18 -12.83 -14.66 15.10
C GLU A 18 -13.43 -13.24 15.07
N VAL A 19 -12.70 -12.24 14.56
CA VAL A 19 -13.25 -10.89 14.28
C VAL A 19 -14.40 -10.95 13.28
N GLU A 20 -14.30 -11.75 12.23
CA GLU A 20 -15.36 -11.93 11.24
C GLU A 20 -16.68 -12.38 11.89
N GLN A 21 -16.62 -13.29 12.87
CA GLN A 21 -17.80 -13.73 13.62
C GLN A 21 -18.38 -12.66 14.54
N LEU A 22 -17.58 -11.66 14.92
CA LEU A 22 -17.95 -10.60 15.86
C LEU A 22 -18.36 -9.29 15.16
N MET A 23 -18.29 -9.19 13.82
CA MET A 23 -18.52 -7.92 13.09
C MET A 23 -19.89 -7.27 13.33
N LEU A 24 -20.90 -8.03 13.74
CA LEU A 24 -22.24 -7.53 14.05
C LEU A 24 -22.48 -7.30 15.56
N ALA A 25 -21.44 -7.45 16.38
CA ALA A 25 -21.51 -7.19 17.81
C ALA A 25 -21.87 -5.71 18.05
N GLN A 26 -22.71 -5.47 19.05
CA GLN A 26 -23.08 -4.12 19.43
C GLN A 26 -21.97 -3.51 20.30
N PRO A 27 -21.76 -2.18 20.23
CA PRO A 27 -20.91 -1.47 21.17
C PRO A 27 -21.37 -1.70 22.62
N ASP A 28 -20.45 -1.60 23.56
CA ASP A 28 -20.69 -1.74 25.01
C ASP A 28 -21.29 -3.12 25.44
N THR A 29 -21.20 -4.15 24.59
CA THR A 29 -21.44 -5.55 24.98
C THR A 29 -20.14 -6.31 25.16
N ALA A 30 -20.18 -7.48 25.81
CA ALA A 30 -19.00 -8.31 25.98
C ALA A 30 -18.36 -8.74 24.64
N GLU A 31 -19.19 -8.96 23.62
CA GLU A 31 -18.75 -9.24 22.25
C GLU A 31 -18.14 -8.00 21.58
N GLY A 32 -18.73 -6.80 21.79
CA GLY A 32 -18.19 -5.54 21.29
C GLY A 32 -16.83 -5.19 21.91
N GLU A 33 -16.71 -5.28 23.23
CA GLU A 33 -15.44 -5.11 23.94
C GLU A 33 -14.38 -6.13 23.45
N LYS A 34 -14.82 -7.35 23.10
CA LYS A 34 -13.93 -8.37 22.52
C LYS A 34 -13.47 -8.02 21.12
N LEU A 35 -14.39 -7.57 20.28
CA LEU A 35 -14.08 -7.10 18.94
C LEU A 35 -13.03 -5.99 18.99
N ASP A 36 -13.21 -4.98 19.85
CA ASP A 36 -12.30 -3.84 19.98
C ASP A 36 -10.88 -4.27 20.37
N VAL A 37 -10.74 -5.14 21.38
CA VAL A 37 -9.42 -5.64 21.81
C VAL A 37 -8.78 -6.49 20.71
N MET A 38 -9.55 -7.33 20.03
CA MET A 38 -9.03 -8.20 18.96
C MET A 38 -8.55 -7.41 17.75
N VAL A 39 -9.33 -6.42 17.31
CA VAL A 39 -8.94 -5.52 16.22
C VAL A 39 -7.65 -4.78 16.58
N THR A 40 -7.54 -4.27 17.82
CA THR A 40 -6.31 -3.60 18.30
C THR A 40 -5.08 -4.53 18.23
N LEU A 41 -5.23 -5.82 18.57
CA LEU A 41 -4.13 -6.79 18.50
C LEU A 41 -3.73 -7.11 17.06
N ILE A 42 -4.71 -7.21 16.15
CA ILE A 42 -4.50 -7.41 14.72
C ILE A 42 -3.74 -6.23 14.15
N GLU A 43 -4.20 -5.00 14.37
CA GLU A 43 -3.53 -3.77 13.93
C GLU A 43 -2.08 -3.69 14.43
N ALA A 44 -1.84 -4.03 15.71
CA ALA A 44 -0.50 -4.02 16.28
C ALA A 44 0.42 -5.09 15.68
N TYR A 45 -0.13 -6.23 15.24
CA TYR A 45 0.61 -7.26 14.52
C TYR A 45 0.90 -6.82 13.07
N GLU A 46 -0.11 -6.31 12.37
CA GLU A 46 -0.01 -5.80 11.00
C GLU A 46 1.00 -4.66 10.91
N ALA A 47 0.96 -3.68 11.81
CA ALA A 47 1.92 -2.57 11.82
C ALA A 47 3.38 -3.04 11.89
N LYS A 48 3.66 -4.20 12.50
CA LYS A 48 5.00 -4.79 12.61
C LYS A 48 5.39 -5.66 11.42
N HIS A 49 4.43 -6.38 10.84
CA HIS A 49 4.70 -7.43 9.83
C HIS A 49 4.30 -7.03 8.41
N PHE A 50 3.30 -6.16 8.29
CA PHE A 50 2.79 -5.55 7.07
C PHE A 50 2.78 -4.02 7.25
N PRO A 51 3.94 -3.38 7.46
CA PRO A 51 3.98 -1.93 7.50
C PRO A 51 3.25 -1.40 6.25
N MET A 52 2.39 -0.39 6.42
CA MET A 52 1.76 0.31 5.31
C MET A 52 2.88 0.96 4.48
N ASP A 53 3.45 0.19 3.57
CA ASP A 53 4.45 0.66 2.65
C ASP A 53 3.80 1.75 1.79
N LEU A 54 4.56 2.81 1.56
CA LEU A 54 4.22 3.76 0.52
C LEU A 54 3.89 2.98 -0.76
N PRO A 55 2.81 3.34 -1.47
CA PRO A 55 2.42 2.61 -2.66
C PRO A 55 3.61 2.57 -3.62
N ASP A 56 3.75 1.45 -4.31
CA ASP A 56 4.80 1.34 -5.31
C ASP A 56 4.67 2.50 -6.32
N PRO A 57 5.77 3.22 -6.64
CA PRO A 57 5.71 4.37 -7.54
C PRO A 57 5.06 4.08 -8.89
N VAL A 58 5.28 2.87 -9.43
CA VAL A 58 4.70 2.45 -10.70
C VAL A 58 3.21 2.18 -10.55
N GLU A 59 2.80 1.52 -9.47
CA GLU A 59 1.37 1.29 -9.21
C GLU A 59 0.63 2.61 -8.94
N ALA A 60 1.25 3.57 -8.25
CA ALA A 60 0.68 4.91 -8.09
C ALA A 60 0.48 5.63 -9.44
N ILE A 61 1.44 5.52 -10.37
CA ILE A 61 1.31 6.07 -11.72
C ILE A 61 0.19 5.37 -12.49
N LYS A 62 0.13 4.02 -12.47
CA LYS A 62 -0.90 3.25 -13.18
C LYS A 62 -2.29 3.55 -12.66
N PHE A 63 -2.45 3.63 -11.34
CA PHE A 63 -3.71 4.01 -10.71
C PHE A 63 -4.20 5.36 -11.22
N GLU A 64 -3.30 6.33 -11.30
CA GLU A 64 -3.64 7.67 -11.77
C GLU A 64 -3.90 7.72 -13.28
N MET A 65 -3.21 6.88 -14.06
CA MET A 65 -3.54 6.69 -15.48
C MET A 65 -4.94 6.12 -15.66
N GLU A 66 -5.33 5.09 -14.90
CA GLU A 66 -6.67 4.50 -14.95
C GLU A 66 -7.73 5.50 -14.53
N ARG A 67 -7.53 6.18 -13.40
CA ARG A 67 -8.46 7.17 -12.84
C ARG A 67 -8.72 8.34 -13.78
N GLN A 68 -7.67 8.82 -14.48
CA GLN A 68 -7.75 9.94 -15.41
C GLN A 68 -7.95 9.53 -16.88
N GLY A 69 -7.95 8.23 -17.21
CA GLY A 69 -8.02 7.73 -18.58
C GLY A 69 -6.79 8.08 -19.44
N LEU A 70 -5.60 8.17 -18.84
CA LEU A 70 -4.36 8.55 -19.52
C LEU A 70 -3.71 7.36 -20.23
N THR A 71 -3.10 7.66 -21.37
CA THR A 71 -2.27 6.72 -22.11
C THR A 71 -0.79 6.91 -21.80
N VAL A 72 0.05 5.97 -22.23
CA VAL A 72 1.52 6.08 -22.15
C VAL A 72 2.04 7.36 -22.79
N LYS A 73 1.40 7.83 -23.86
CA LYS A 73 1.80 9.03 -24.58
C LYS A 73 1.58 10.29 -23.74
N ASP A 74 0.57 10.29 -22.89
CA ASP A 74 0.24 11.43 -22.02
C ASP A 74 1.25 11.58 -20.86
N LEU A 75 2.02 10.53 -20.56
CA LEU A 75 3.11 10.59 -19.58
C LEU A 75 4.41 11.16 -20.13
N GLU A 76 4.54 11.34 -21.46
CA GLU A 76 5.79 11.80 -22.07
C GLU A 76 6.30 13.16 -21.56
N PRO A 77 5.46 14.17 -21.28
CA PRO A 77 5.92 15.44 -20.71
C PRO A 77 6.57 15.28 -19.33
N MET A 78 6.15 14.28 -18.56
CA MET A 78 6.59 14.05 -17.20
C MET A 78 7.81 13.13 -17.14
N ILE A 79 7.81 12.08 -17.95
CA ILE A 79 8.80 10.99 -17.91
C ILE A 79 9.81 11.03 -19.08
N GLY A 80 9.39 11.50 -20.26
CA GLY A 80 10.15 11.42 -21.52
C GLY A 80 9.49 10.47 -22.52
N LYS A 81 10.14 10.21 -23.67
CA LYS A 81 9.58 9.40 -24.77
C LYS A 81 8.97 8.07 -24.31
N SER A 82 7.95 7.59 -25.03
CA SER A 82 7.20 6.35 -24.73
C SER A 82 8.07 5.15 -24.33
N ASN A 83 9.22 4.91 -24.98
CA ASN A 83 10.15 3.83 -24.58
C ASN A 83 10.58 3.95 -23.11
N ARG A 84 10.88 5.16 -22.65
CA ARG A 84 11.27 5.43 -21.25
C ARG A 84 10.09 5.25 -20.31
N VAL A 85 8.88 5.62 -20.73
CA VAL A 85 7.66 5.39 -19.94
C VAL A 85 7.45 3.89 -19.75
N TYR A 86 7.54 3.10 -20.82
CA TYR A 86 7.44 1.63 -20.72
C TYR A 86 8.57 1.02 -19.87
N GLU A 87 9.80 1.53 -19.95
CA GLU A 87 10.89 1.07 -19.06
C GLU A 87 10.51 1.26 -17.58
N ILE A 88 9.93 2.39 -17.22
CA ILE A 88 9.51 2.68 -15.84
C ILE A 88 8.29 1.84 -15.44
N LEU A 89 7.23 1.81 -16.26
CA LEU A 89 6.01 1.06 -15.96
C LEU A 89 6.23 -0.46 -15.89
N ASN A 90 7.32 -0.96 -16.48
CA ASN A 90 7.76 -2.36 -16.39
C ASN A 90 8.94 -2.55 -15.43
N TYR A 91 9.21 -1.60 -14.53
CA TYR A 91 10.24 -1.70 -13.49
C TYR A 91 11.68 -1.90 -13.99
N LYS A 92 11.94 -1.67 -15.29
CA LYS A 92 13.29 -1.77 -15.89
C LYS A 92 14.17 -0.58 -15.53
N ARG A 93 13.56 0.52 -15.08
CA ARG A 93 14.27 1.75 -14.71
C ARG A 93 13.51 2.49 -13.62
N SER A 94 14.23 2.97 -12.61
CA SER A 94 13.69 3.84 -11.57
C SER A 94 13.39 5.26 -12.06
N LEU A 95 12.46 5.93 -11.39
CA LEU A 95 12.21 7.35 -11.59
C LEU A 95 13.44 8.17 -11.19
N THR A 96 13.70 9.24 -11.93
CA THR A 96 14.67 10.27 -11.51
C THR A 96 13.94 11.33 -10.68
N LEU A 97 14.67 12.08 -9.84
CA LEU A 97 14.07 13.16 -9.03
C LEU A 97 13.30 14.18 -9.88
N LYS A 98 13.79 14.49 -11.09
CA LYS A 98 13.11 15.39 -12.03
C LYS A 98 11.80 14.81 -12.54
N MET A 99 11.72 13.49 -12.75
CA MET A 99 10.48 12.81 -13.14
C MET A 99 9.49 12.79 -11.97
N ILE A 100 9.97 12.51 -10.76
CA ILE A 100 9.15 12.54 -9.53
C ILE A 100 8.49 13.90 -9.38
N TRP A 101 9.27 14.98 -9.50
CA TRP A 101 8.73 16.34 -9.38
C TRP A 101 7.67 16.64 -10.45
N ARG A 102 7.91 16.22 -11.70
CA ARG A 102 6.95 16.41 -12.80
C ARG A 102 5.68 15.59 -12.63
N LEU A 103 5.79 14.34 -12.19
CA LEU A 103 4.63 13.48 -11.92
C LEU A 103 3.80 14.00 -10.76
N HIS A 104 4.46 14.46 -9.69
CA HIS A 104 3.79 15.11 -8.57
C HIS A 104 3.01 16.35 -9.02
N GLN A 105 3.63 17.23 -9.81
CA GLN A 105 2.98 18.45 -10.29
C GLN A 105 1.91 18.18 -11.36
N GLY A 106 2.14 17.21 -12.25
CA GLY A 106 1.26 16.94 -13.39
C GLY A 106 0.09 16.02 -13.08
N LEU A 107 0.27 15.06 -12.17
CA LEU A 107 -0.73 14.07 -11.81
C LEU A 107 -1.26 14.20 -10.38
N GLY A 108 -0.66 15.06 -9.55
CA GLY A 108 -1.06 15.23 -8.15
C GLY A 108 -0.63 14.06 -7.24
N ILE A 109 0.18 13.13 -7.73
CA ILE A 109 0.65 11.99 -6.94
C ILE A 109 1.55 12.53 -5.81
N PRO A 110 1.31 12.17 -4.52
CA PRO A 110 2.20 12.58 -3.45
C PRO A 110 3.65 12.17 -3.74
N ALA A 111 4.60 13.08 -3.54
CA ALA A 111 6.00 12.80 -3.88
C ALA A 111 6.55 11.60 -3.10
N GLU A 112 6.07 11.40 -1.88
CA GLU A 112 6.36 10.27 -0.99
C GLU A 112 6.03 8.94 -1.67
N SER A 113 4.85 8.84 -2.28
CA SER A 113 4.38 7.70 -3.08
C SER A 113 5.21 7.42 -4.33
N LEU A 114 6.11 8.34 -4.72
CA LEU A 114 7.00 8.19 -5.88
C LEU A 114 8.46 7.93 -5.48
N ILE A 115 8.77 7.96 -4.19
CA ILE A 115 10.11 7.78 -3.65
C ILE A 115 10.15 6.44 -2.91
N LYS A 116 10.48 5.38 -3.65
CA LYS A 116 10.90 4.11 -3.05
C LYS A 116 12.41 3.95 -3.25
N PRO A 117 13.20 3.70 -2.19
CA PRO A 117 14.61 3.37 -2.37
C PRO A 117 14.70 2.14 -3.29
N PRO A 118 15.62 2.13 -4.28
CA PRO A 118 15.82 0.95 -5.11
C PRO A 118 16.13 -0.22 -4.18
N VAL A 119 15.34 -1.29 -4.28
CA VAL A 119 15.66 -2.54 -3.59
C VAL A 119 16.99 -2.98 -4.19
N ASN A 120 18.07 -2.87 -3.41
CA ASN A 120 19.32 -3.52 -3.76
C ASN A 120 19.02 -5.02 -3.77
N LEU A 121 18.70 -5.56 -4.95
CA LEU A 121 18.88 -6.97 -5.23
C LEU A 121 20.40 -7.18 -5.26
N SER A 122 21.00 -7.30 -4.08
CA SER A 122 22.33 -7.87 -3.94
C SER A 122 22.28 -9.26 -4.56
N ASN A 123 23.02 -9.42 -5.67
CA ASN A 123 23.38 -10.71 -6.24
C ASN A 123 24.14 -11.57 -5.22
#